data_AF-A0A9Q0RUY3-F1
#
_entry.id   AF-A0A9Q0RUY3-F1
#
_cell.length_a   1.000
_cell.length_b   1.000
_cell.length_c   1.000
_cell.angle_alpha   90.00
_cell.angle_beta   90.00
_cell.angle_gamma   90.00
#
_symmetry.space_group_name_H-M   'P 1'
#
loop_
_entity.id
_entity.type
_entity.pdbx_description
1 polymer ?
#
loop_
_entity_poly.entity_id
_entity_poly.type
_entity_poly.pdbx_seq_one_letter_code
_entity_poly.pdbx_strand_id
1 'polypeptide(L)'
;HFDHIVGELTKLALISTDTKLAQISHHLLCSLFNKADESDLKKSVLKRTINFLKEEIAKGDKKAVEVLSWIAKGLLIRGHSDAAELVETILELLERPNLAHAASLAIEIISLEYPGLHLPILKHLYKQKLFQILLKKLWHKLADFTEHHLTAFVHVIRITPHIVLKMNLDKVGPIFFKCLESRATTPLLISMEIINTFLQDKDSYFQDHFQHIIPNFVNLTKYRDCMKVRMAALQCLLTICEYPVFVLVPYKFDVLKDLQSVLDDPKRLVRSAAVQTRNRWFLIGTTDKK
;
A
#
# COMPACT_ATOMS: atom_id res chain seq x y z
N HIS A 1 -18.90 -8.69 32.12
CA HIS A 1 -19.25 -9.31 30.83
C HIS A 1 -18.29 -8.89 29.71
N PHE A 2 -18.16 -7.59 29.39
CA PHE A 2 -17.22 -7.10 28.36
C PHE A 2 -15.79 -7.61 28.54
N ASP A 3 -15.25 -7.47 29.75
CA ASP A 3 -13.89 -7.91 30.09
C ASP A 3 -13.66 -9.40 29.77
N HIS A 4 -14.54 -10.26 30.30
CA HIS A 4 -14.46 -11.71 30.07
C HIS A 4 -14.50 -12.06 28.57
N ILE A 5 -15.40 -11.44 27.80
CA ILE A 5 -15.48 -11.67 26.35
C ILE A 5 -14.19 -11.24 25.65
N VAL A 6 -13.65 -10.06 25.96
CA VAL A 6 -12.41 -9.58 25.36
C VAL A 6 -11.25 -10.54 25.69
N GLY A 7 -11.16 -11.00 26.93
CA GLY A 7 -10.15 -11.96 27.36
C GLY A 7 -10.23 -13.28 26.57
N GLU A 8 -11.41 -13.88 26.46
CA GLU A 8 -11.60 -15.15 25.75
C GLU A 8 -11.35 -15.00 24.24
N LEU A 9 -11.86 -13.94 23.61
CA LEU A 9 -11.60 -13.68 22.19
C LEU A 9 -10.12 -13.45 21.91
N THR A 10 -9.41 -12.75 22.80
CA THR A 10 -7.96 -12.53 22.65
C THR A 10 -7.20 -13.86 22.73
N LYS A 11 -7.51 -14.71 23.70
CA LYS A 11 -6.89 -16.05 23.82
C LYS A 11 -7.20 -16.92 22.61
N LEU A 12 -8.46 -16.96 22.17
CA LEU A 12 -8.88 -17.73 20.99
C LEU A 12 -8.15 -17.27 19.73
N ALA A 13 -8.01 -15.96 19.53
CA ALA A 13 -7.30 -15.41 18.38
C ALA A 13 -5.81 -15.82 18.35
N LEU A 14 -5.15 -15.92 19.53
CA LEU A 14 -3.75 -16.33 19.63
C LEU A 14 -3.55 -17.85 19.51
N ILE A 15 -4.38 -18.63 20.19
CA ILE A 15 -4.13 -20.07 20.38
C ILE A 15 -4.81 -20.93 19.33
N SER A 16 -5.95 -20.47 18.76
CA SER A 16 -6.73 -21.29 17.83
C SER A 16 -5.91 -21.74 16.62
N THR A 17 -6.07 -23.03 16.27
CA THR A 17 -5.59 -23.61 15.02
C THR A 17 -6.64 -23.54 13.91
N ASP A 18 -7.91 -23.32 14.25
CA ASP A 18 -8.99 -23.04 13.30
C ASP A 18 -8.90 -21.57 12.86
N THR A 19 -8.61 -21.39 11.57
CA THR A 19 -8.46 -20.07 10.93
C THR A 19 -9.77 -19.29 10.89
N LYS A 20 -10.92 -19.96 10.76
CA LYS A 20 -12.24 -19.29 10.79
C LYS A 20 -12.54 -18.77 12.17
N LEU A 21 -12.27 -19.56 13.21
CA LEU A 21 -12.48 -19.15 14.59
C LEU A 21 -11.57 -17.97 14.98
N ALA A 22 -10.30 -18.00 14.55
CA ALA A 22 -9.38 -16.88 14.74
C ALA A 22 -9.90 -15.62 14.05
N GLN A 23 -10.35 -15.73 12.79
CA GLN A 23 -10.90 -14.60 12.04
C GLN A 23 -12.17 -14.01 12.67
N ILE A 24 -13.09 -14.85 13.16
CA ILE A 24 -14.27 -14.39 13.88
C ILE A 24 -13.84 -13.63 15.15
N SER A 25 -12.86 -14.16 15.88
CA SER A 25 -12.34 -13.52 17.09
C SER A 25 -11.75 -12.13 16.79
N HIS A 26 -10.95 -12.02 15.72
CA HIS A 26 -10.41 -10.76 15.21
C HIS A 26 -11.50 -9.73 14.89
N HIS A 27 -12.50 -10.13 14.12
CA HIS A 27 -13.60 -9.24 13.71
C HIS A 27 -14.44 -8.78 14.91
N LEU A 28 -14.70 -9.67 15.86
CA LEU A 28 -15.42 -9.33 17.08
C LEU A 28 -14.62 -8.38 17.97
N LEU A 29 -13.32 -8.61 18.17
CA LEU A 29 -12.45 -7.70 18.92
C LEU A 29 -12.43 -6.29 18.28
N CYS A 30 -12.27 -6.22 16.96
CA CYS A 30 -12.32 -4.96 16.21
C CYS A 30 -13.64 -4.23 16.44
N SER A 31 -14.76 -4.94 16.30
CA SER A 31 -16.12 -4.38 16.45
C SER A 31 -16.42 -3.95 17.90
N LEU A 32 -15.96 -4.73 18.89
CA LEU A 32 -16.15 -4.44 20.31
C LEU A 32 -15.42 -3.17 20.73
N PHE A 33 -14.15 -3.02 20.35
CA PHE A 33 -13.39 -1.81 20.67
C PHE A 33 -13.80 -0.60 19.82
N ASN A 34 -14.34 -0.82 18.61
CA ASN A 34 -15.00 0.25 17.86
C ASN A 34 -16.24 0.79 18.60
N LYS A 35 -17.05 -0.09 19.19
CA LYS A 35 -18.29 0.23 19.91
C LYS A 35 -18.11 0.65 21.37
N ALA A 36 -16.97 0.35 21.98
CA ALA A 36 -16.76 0.54 23.41
C ALA A 36 -16.92 2.01 23.82
N ASP A 37 -17.79 2.31 24.77
CA ASP A 37 -17.82 3.64 25.40
C ASP A 37 -16.51 3.95 26.15
N GLU A 38 -16.38 5.19 26.58
CA GLU A 38 -15.21 5.71 27.28
C GLU A 38 -15.23 5.48 28.80
N SER A 39 -15.99 4.50 29.28
CA SER A 39 -15.99 4.13 30.70
C SER A 39 -14.63 3.65 31.17
N ASP A 40 -14.30 3.94 32.43
CA ASP A 40 -13.01 3.57 33.04
C ASP A 40 -12.76 2.06 32.97
N LEU A 41 -13.82 1.26 33.13
CA LEU A 41 -13.74 -0.19 32.98
C LEU A 41 -13.25 -0.59 31.58
N LYS A 42 -13.85 -0.08 30.51
CA LYS A 42 -13.46 -0.45 29.13
C LYS A 42 -12.09 0.11 28.75
N LYS A 43 -11.75 1.31 29.23
CA LYS A 43 -10.39 1.88 29.11
C LYS A 43 -9.35 0.99 29.79
N SER A 44 -9.63 0.52 31.00
CA SER A 44 -8.76 -0.41 31.74
C SER A 44 -8.61 -1.74 31.02
N VAL A 45 -9.70 -2.32 30.52
CA VAL A 45 -9.67 -3.57 29.74
C VAL A 45 -8.83 -3.39 28.48
N LEU A 46 -9.05 -2.31 27.71
CA LEU A 46 -8.27 -2.00 26.51
C LEU A 46 -6.77 -1.93 26.81
N LYS A 47 -6.38 -1.15 27.82
CA LYS A 47 -4.97 -0.99 28.22
C LYS A 47 -4.34 -2.33 28.61
N ARG A 48 -5.03 -3.14 29.43
CA ARG A 48 -4.54 -4.47 29.82
C ARG A 48 -4.38 -5.39 28.61
N THR A 49 -5.34 -5.41 27.70
CA THR A 49 -5.27 -6.22 26.47
C THR A 49 -4.10 -5.78 25.58
N ILE A 50 -3.91 -4.48 25.38
CA ILE A 50 -2.78 -3.94 24.60
C ILE A 50 -1.45 -4.33 25.24
N ASN A 51 -1.30 -4.18 26.56
CA ASN A 51 -0.06 -4.51 27.25
C ASN A 51 0.28 -5.99 27.13
N PHE A 52 -0.71 -6.87 27.34
CA PHE A 52 -0.55 -8.30 27.12
C PHE A 52 -0.11 -8.63 25.68
N LEU A 53 -0.74 -8.01 24.66
CA LEU A 53 -0.33 -8.21 23.27
C LEU A 53 1.09 -7.68 23.00
N LYS A 54 1.47 -6.53 23.58
CA LYS A 54 2.84 -5.99 23.46
C LYS A 54 3.87 -6.96 24.05
N GLU A 55 3.55 -7.64 25.16
CA GLU A 55 4.41 -8.67 25.76
C GLU A 55 4.57 -9.89 24.85
N GLU A 56 3.49 -10.41 24.26
CA GLU A 56 3.56 -11.53 23.31
C GLU A 56 4.32 -11.15 22.02
N ILE A 57 4.12 -9.93 21.51
CA ILE A 57 4.90 -9.39 20.39
C ILE A 57 6.38 -9.30 20.74
N ALA A 58 6.73 -8.91 21.96
CA ALA A 58 8.13 -8.88 22.41
C ALA A 58 8.78 -10.27 22.41
N LYS A 59 7.99 -11.34 22.64
CA LYS A 59 8.42 -12.74 22.49
C LYS A 59 8.51 -13.20 21.02
N GLY A 60 8.10 -12.36 20.07
CA GLY A 60 8.12 -12.66 18.64
C GLY A 60 6.83 -13.29 18.10
N ASP A 61 5.72 -13.23 18.84
CA ASP A 61 4.44 -13.77 18.37
C ASP A 61 3.82 -12.90 17.26
N LYS A 62 3.75 -13.48 16.06
CA LYS A 62 3.16 -12.85 14.86
C LYS A 62 1.63 -12.76 14.94
N LYS A 63 0.97 -13.69 15.62
CA LYS A 63 -0.49 -13.65 15.80
C LYS A 63 -0.88 -12.48 16.70
N ALA A 64 -0.07 -12.18 17.71
CA ALA A 64 -0.29 -11.01 18.56
C ALA A 64 -0.22 -9.70 17.76
N VAL A 65 0.64 -9.60 16.75
CA VAL A 65 0.67 -8.46 15.81
C VAL A 65 -0.64 -8.36 15.02
N GLU A 66 -1.15 -9.49 14.54
CA GLU A 66 -2.43 -9.55 13.81
C GLU A 66 -3.60 -9.11 14.70
N VAL A 67 -3.72 -9.64 15.91
CA VAL A 67 -4.76 -9.25 16.88
C VAL A 67 -4.68 -7.74 17.18
N LEU A 68 -3.48 -7.24 17.44
CA LEU A 68 -3.24 -5.82 17.70
C LEU A 68 -3.71 -4.95 16.53
N SER A 69 -3.50 -5.39 15.28
CA SER A 69 -3.92 -4.67 14.08
C SER A 69 -5.44 -4.53 13.97
N TRP A 70 -6.20 -5.57 14.35
CA TRP A 70 -7.66 -5.54 14.36
C TRP A 70 -8.21 -4.58 15.43
N ILE A 71 -7.58 -4.57 16.61
CA ILE A 71 -7.90 -3.60 17.67
C ILE A 71 -7.57 -2.18 17.18
N ALA A 72 -6.37 -1.97 16.64
CA ALA A 72 -5.92 -0.68 16.11
C ALA A 72 -6.86 -0.16 15.02
N LYS A 73 -7.31 -1.02 14.11
CA LYS A 73 -8.31 -0.69 13.08
C LYS A 73 -9.61 -0.17 13.70
N GLY A 74 -10.17 -0.89 14.67
CA GLY A 74 -11.42 -0.52 15.32
C GLY A 74 -11.32 0.84 16.02
N LEU A 75 -10.20 1.08 16.71
CA LEU A 75 -9.87 2.33 17.40
C LEU A 75 -9.59 3.49 16.44
N LEU A 76 -8.90 3.24 15.33
CA LEU A 76 -8.60 4.22 14.31
C LEU A 76 -9.89 4.72 13.63
N ILE A 77 -10.76 3.80 13.25
CA ILE A 77 -12.02 4.11 12.55
C ILE A 77 -12.97 4.92 13.45
N ARG A 78 -13.02 4.65 14.76
CA ARG A 78 -13.80 5.45 15.71
C ARG A 78 -13.14 6.78 16.11
N GLY A 79 -11.87 6.99 15.75
CA GLY A 79 -11.10 8.17 16.12
C GLY A 79 -10.61 8.21 17.58
N HIS A 80 -10.34 7.05 18.20
CA HIS A 80 -9.84 6.96 19.57
C HIS A 80 -8.44 7.61 19.72
N SER A 81 -8.11 8.09 20.92
CA SER A 81 -6.82 8.72 21.24
C SER A 81 -5.64 7.78 21.00
N ASP A 82 -5.75 6.56 21.51
CA ASP A 82 -4.66 5.57 21.51
C ASP A 82 -4.39 4.96 20.12
N ALA A 83 -5.27 5.22 19.14
CA ALA A 83 -5.13 4.65 17.80
C ALA A 83 -3.81 5.04 17.12
N ALA A 84 -3.34 6.27 17.33
CA ALA A 84 -2.08 6.74 16.74
C ALA A 84 -0.89 5.96 17.31
N GLU A 85 -0.79 5.84 18.64
CA GLU A 85 0.28 5.10 19.31
C GLU A 85 0.32 3.63 18.87
N LEU A 86 -0.84 2.98 18.68
CA LEU A 86 -0.89 1.58 18.26
C LEU A 86 -0.43 1.38 16.83
N VAL A 87 -0.90 2.23 15.90
CA VAL A 87 -0.41 2.20 14.51
C VAL A 87 1.09 2.44 14.48
N GLU A 88 1.56 3.42 15.25
CA GLU A 88 2.97 3.73 15.39
C GLU A 88 3.80 2.57 15.95
N THR A 89 3.27 1.85 16.94
CA THR A 89 3.90 0.63 17.49
C THR A 89 4.01 -0.43 16.40
N ILE A 90 2.96 -0.64 15.60
CA ILE A 90 2.98 -1.62 14.48
C ILE A 90 4.00 -1.21 13.43
N LEU A 91 4.12 0.08 13.10
CA LEU A 91 5.12 0.56 12.14
C LEU A 91 6.56 0.31 12.63
N GLU A 92 6.84 0.45 13.93
CA GLU A 92 8.16 0.14 14.49
C GLU A 92 8.53 -1.35 14.36
N LEU A 93 7.55 -2.25 14.26
CA LEU A 93 7.80 -3.67 14.06
C LEU A 93 8.34 -3.99 12.65
N LEU A 94 8.23 -3.07 11.69
CA LEU A 94 8.86 -3.20 10.36
C LEU A 94 10.39 -3.24 10.44
N GLU A 95 10.96 -2.68 11.50
CA GLU A 95 12.40 -2.67 11.76
C GLU A 95 12.90 -3.98 12.39
N ARG A 96 11.98 -4.88 12.80
CA ARG A 96 12.32 -6.16 13.44
C ARG A 96 12.23 -7.29 12.41
N PRO A 97 13.35 -7.90 11.97
CA PRO A 97 13.33 -8.86 10.86
C PRO A 97 12.36 -10.05 11.04
N ASN A 98 12.18 -10.53 12.28
CA ASN A 98 11.28 -11.63 12.60
C ASN A 98 9.78 -11.25 12.55
N LEU A 99 9.45 -9.96 12.68
CA LEU A 99 8.08 -9.44 12.74
C LEU A 99 7.71 -8.56 11.55
N ALA A 100 8.68 -8.11 10.75
CA ALA A 100 8.47 -7.14 9.67
C ALA A 100 7.39 -7.56 8.66
N HIS A 101 7.36 -8.84 8.29
CA HIS A 101 6.31 -9.36 7.42
C HIS A 101 4.92 -9.28 8.09
N ALA A 102 4.79 -9.72 9.34
CA ALA A 102 3.53 -9.63 10.08
C ALA A 102 3.08 -8.19 10.29
N ALA A 103 4.02 -7.28 10.53
CA ALA A 103 3.76 -5.84 10.62
C ALA A 103 3.25 -5.26 9.29
N SER A 104 3.83 -5.68 8.16
CA SER A 104 3.35 -5.25 6.84
C SER A 104 1.91 -5.70 6.56
N LEU A 105 1.56 -6.94 6.94
CA LEU A 105 0.19 -7.47 6.85
C LEU A 105 -0.77 -6.75 7.82
N ALA A 106 -0.30 -6.39 9.02
CA ALA A 106 -1.09 -5.61 9.97
C ALA A 106 -1.48 -4.23 9.42
N ILE A 107 -0.56 -3.55 8.72
CA ILE A 107 -0.88 -2.27 8.06
C ILE A 107 -1.87 -2.46 6.91
N GLU A 108 -1.77 -3.55 6.16
CA GLU A 108 -2.77 -3.94 5.16
C GLU A 108 -4.16 -4.14 5.81
N ILE A 109 -4.26 -4.90 6.90
CA ILE A 109 -5.51 -5.11 7.66
C ILE A 109 -6.12 -3.78 8.10
N ILE A 110 -5.30 -2.87 8.65
CA ILE A 110 -5.77 -1.56 9.09
C ILE A 110 -6.32 -0.75 7.90
N SER A 111 -5.70 -0.85 6.73
CA SER A 111 -6.03 -0.08 5.54
C SER A 111 -7.25 -0.61 4.78
N LEU A 112 -7.39 -1.93 4.63
CA LEU A 112 -8.44 -2.55 3.81
C LEU A 112 -9.86 -2.31 4.34
N GLU A 113 -10.84 -2.26 3.45
CA GLU A 113 -12.25 -2.27 3.85
C GLU A 113 -12.77 -3.71 3.97
N TYR A 114 -13.59 -3.95 4.99
CA TYR A 114 -14.19 -5.26 5.26
C TYR A 114 -15.71 -5.10 5.28
N PRO A 115 -16.41 -5.30 4.14
CA PRO A 115 -17.85 -5.05 4.05
C PRO A 115 -18.72 -5.82 5.06
N GLY A 116 -18.25 -7.01 5.49
CA GLY A 116 -18.94 -7.82 6.50
C GLY A 116 -18.63 -7.44 7.96
N LEU A 117 -17.80 -6.43 8.21
CA LEU A 117 -17.37 -6.05 9.55
C LEU A 117 -18.27 -4.93 10.11
N HIS A 118 -18.88 -5.17 11.26
CA HIS A 118 -19.84 -4.24 11.86
C HIS A 118 -19.14 -3.13 12.68
N LEU A 119 -18.93 -1.97 12.05
CA LEU A 119 -18.26 -0.79 12.63
C LEU A 119 -19.20 0.44 12.70
N PRO A 120 -20.03 0.58 13.75
CA PRO A 120 -21.05 1.63 13.79
C PRO A 120 -20.50 3.02 14.10
N ILE A 121 -19.29 3.13 14.69
CA ILE A 121 -18.65 4.43 14.94
C ILE A 121 -17.60 4.66 13.86
N LEU A 122 -17.99 5.38 12.81
CA LEU A 122 -17.17 5.69 11.64
C LEU A 122 -16.81 7.18 11.59
N LYS A 123 -15.53 7.50 11.73
CA LYS A 123 -14.98 8.84 11.48
C LYS A 123 -14.42 8.89 10.07
N HIS A 124 -15.06 9.63 9.16
CA HIS A 124 -14.71 9.63 7.73
C HIS A 124 -13.25 9.99 7.39
N LEU A 125 -12.55 10.71 8.27
CA LEU A 125 -11.16 11.12 8.05
C LEU A 125 -10.10 10.12 8.54
N TYR A 126 -10.50 8.90 8.92
CA TYR A 126 -9.56 7.91 9.45
C TYR A 126 -8.46 7.52 8.45
N LYS A 127 -8.76 7.51 7.14
CA LYS A 127 -7.80 7.22 6.07
C LYS A 127 -6.72 8.30 5.99
N GLN A 128 -7.12 9.58 6.04
CA GLN A 128 -6.21 10.72 6.07
C GLN A 128 -5.38 10.73 7.36
N LYS A 129 -5.98 10.38 8.51
CA LYS A 129 -5.26 10.25 9.79
C LYS A 129 -4.19 9.16 9.71
N LEU A 130 -4.51 8.00 9.14
CA LEU A 130 -3.54 6.91 8.95
C LEU A 130 -2.36 7.33 8.07
N PHE A 131 -2.67 7.99 6.95
CA PHE A 131 -1.66 8.53 6.04
C PHE A 131 -0.74 9.54 6.75
N GLN A 132 -1.29 10.44 7.57
CA GLN A 132 -0.50 11.40 8.34
C GLN A 132 0.42 10.73 9.37
N ILE A 133 -0.05 9.68 10.07
CA ILE A 133 0.76 8.91 11.01
C ILE A 133 1.96 8.28 10.28
N LEU A 134 1.68 7.63 9.15
CA LEU A 134 2.69 6.99 8.32
C LEU A 134 3.75 7.97 7.81
N LEU A 135 3.31 9.10 7.25
CA LEU A 135 4.22 10.14 6.75
C LEU A 135 5.13 10.68 7.84
N LYS A 136 4.62 10.91 9.05
CA LYS A 136 5.45 11.41 10.17
C LYS A 136 6.52 10.43 10.59
N LYS A 137 6.19 9.13 10.64
CA LYS A 137 7.06 8.13 11.28
C LYS A 137 8.22 7.68 10.39
N LEU A 138 7.98 7.58 9.09
CA LEU A 138 8.88 6.81 8.22
C LEU A 138 9.48 7.63 7.07
N TRP A 139 9.06 8.89 6.87
CA TRP A 139 9.57 9.73 5.78
C TRP A 139 11.10 9.88 5.78
N HIS A 140 11.70 10.08 6.96
CA HIS A 140 13.13 10.30 7.10
C HIS A 140 13.99 9.05 6.86
N LYS A 141 13.38 7.87 6.66
CA LYS A 141 14.06 6.57 6.54
C LYS A 141 13.96 5.95 5.15
N LEU A 142 13.54 6.70 4.14
CA LEU A 142 13.28 6.17 2.79
C LEU A 142 14.45 5.35 2.21
N ALA A 143 15.69 5.77 2.47
CA ALA A 143 16.88 5.06 2.00
C ALA A 143 16.98 3.63 2.55
N ASP A 144 16.51 3.40 3.78
CA ASP A 144 16.59 2.14 4.51
C ASP A 144 15.35 1.24 4.29
N PHE A 145 14.39 1.67 3.46
CA PHE A 145 13.16 0.92 3.26
C PHE A 145 13.41 -0.44 2.62
N THR A 146 13.07 -1.48 3.37
CA THR A 146 12.94 -2.85 2.88
C THR A 146 11.63 -3.05 2.11
N GLU A 147 11.46 -4.21 1.45
CA GLU A 147 10.21 -4.55 0.77
C GLU A 147 8.99 -4.56 1.69
N HIS A 148 9.17 -4.90 2.98
CA HIS A 148 8.10 -4.85 3.99
C HIS A 148 7.64 -3.43 4.27
N HIS A 149 8.57 -2.47 4.31
CA HIS A 149 8.24 -1.05 4.41
C HIS A 149 7.42 -0.65 3.19
N LEU A 150 7.97 -0.83 1.98
CA LEU A 150 7.28 -0.45 0.74
C LEU A 150 5.88 -1.06 0.65
N THR A 151 5.72 -2.33 1.03
CA THR A 151 4.42 -3.02 1.06
C THR A 151 3.45 -2.36 2.04
N ALA A 152 3.87 -2.10 3.28
CA ALA A 152 3.01 -1.41 4.25
C ALA A 152 2.58 -0.02 3.73
N PHE A 153 3.52 0.71 3.12
CA PHE A 153 3.29 2.05 2.61
C PHE A 153 2.26 2.10 1.48
N VAL A 154 2.43 1.25 0.46
CA VAL A 154 1.53 1.30 -0.70
C VAL A 154 0.09 0.97 -0.31
N HIS A 155 -0.15 0.14 0.71
CA HIS A 155 -1.51 -0.14 1.20
C HIS A 155 -2.20 1.08 1.80
N VAL A 156 -1.46 1.91 2.55
CA VAL A 156 -2.01 3.16 3.10
C VAL A 156 -2.19 4.20 2.00
N ILE A 157 -1.22 4.34 1.10
CA ILE A 157 -1.29 5.30 -0.02
C ILE A 157 -2.47 4.97 -0.92
N ARG A 158 -2.72 3.68 -1.21
CA ARG A 158 -3.84 3.23 -2.05
C ARG A 158 -5.22 3.67 -1.57
N ILE A 159 -5.42 3.73 -0.25
CA ILE A 159 -6.70 4.17 0.32
C ILE A 159 -6.74 5.69 0.55
N THR A 160 -5.63 6.39 0.34
CA THR A 160 -5.55 7.83 0.55
C THR A 160 -6.17 8.56 -0.64
N PRO A 161 -7.08 9.53 -0.43
CA PRO A 161 -7.70 10.26 -1.53
C PRO A 161 -6.66 10.90 -2.45
N HIS A 162 -6.87 10.84 -3.77
CA HIS A 162 -5.94 11.36 -4.77
C HIS A 162 -5.52 12.81 -4.51
N ILE A 163 -6.46 13.68 -4.12
CA ILE A 163 -6.17 15.09 -3.77
C ILE A 163 -5.20 15.23 -2.58
N VAL A 164 -5.29 14.34 -1.58
CA VAL A 164 -4.40 14.34 -0.41
C VAL A 164 -2.99 13.89 -0.82
N LEU A 165 -2.90 12.91 -1.71
CA LEU A 165 -1.63 12.48 -2.29
C LEU A 165 -0.99 13.63 -3.09
N LYS A 166 -1.78 14.29 -3.95
CA LYS A 166 -1.33 15.43 -4.76
C LYS A 166 -0.73 16.55 -3.92
N MET A 167 -1.40 16.93 -2.82
CA MET A 167 -0.92 17.94 -1.88
C MET A 167 0.38 17.55 -1.14
N ASN A 168 0.80 16.29 -1.19
CA ASN A 168 1.97 15.76 -0.51
C ASN A 168 2.95 15.10 -1.47
N LEU A 169 2.90 15.37 -2.79
CA LEU A 169 3.71 14.66 -3.79
C LEU A 169 5.22 14.79 -3.57
N ASP A 170 5.71 15.92 -3.07
CA ASP A 170 7.13 16.08 -2.72
C ASP A 170 7.60 15.04 -1.70
N LYS A 171 6.67 14.56 -0.86
CA LYS A 171 6.90 13.47 0.09
C LYS A 171 6.51 12.12 -0.48
N VAL A 172 5.39 11.97 -1.18
CA VAL A 172 4.97 10.62 -1.60
C VAL A 172 5.72 10.14 -2.84
N GLY A 173 6.09 11.05 -3.74
CA GLY A 173 6.77 10.78 -5.00
C GLY A 173 8.01 9.90 -4.89
N PRO A 174 8.96 10.21 -3.98
CA PRO A 174 10.15 9.38 -3.80
C PRO A 174 9.86 7.94 -3.34
N ILE A 175 8.74 7.72 -2.64
CA ILE A 175 8.29 6.36 -2.25
C ILE A 175 7.86 5.59 -3.51
N PHE A 176 7.15 6.22 -4.43
CA PHE A 176 6.76 5.59 -5.69
C PHE A 176 7.97 5.17 -6.51
N PHE A 177 8.98 6.05 -6.62
CA PHE A 177 10.23 5.73 -7.31
C PHE A 177 10.94 4.53 -6.70
N LYS A 178 11.06 4.50 -5.36
CA LYS A 178 11.60 3.34 -4.64
C LYS A 178 10.78 2.05 -4.87
N CYS A 179 9.46 2.16 -5.00
CA CYS A 179 8.61 1.02 -5.34
C CYS A 179 8.89 0.49 -6.75
N LEU A 180 9.13 1.36 -7.74
CA LEU A 180 9.45 0.94 -9.12
C LEU A 180 10.78 0.17 -9.22
N GLU A 181 11.70 0.42 -8.29
CA GLU A 181 12.97 -0.31 -8.16
C GLU A 181 12.86 -1.62 -7.36
N SER A 182 11.70 -1.87 -6.73
CA SER A 182 11.47 -3.06 -5.89
C SER A 182 11.36 -4.34 -6.72
N ARG A 183 11.68 -5.49 -6.11
CA ARG A 183 11.38 -6.81 -6.69
C ARG A 183 10.03 -7.34 -6.25
N ALA A 184 9.41 -6.76 -5.22
CA ALA A 184 8.12 -7.19 -4.71
C ALA A 184 6.98 -6.76 -5.64
N THR A 185 6.15 -7.71 -6.04
CA THR A 185 5.04 -7.49 -6.98
C THR A 185 3.97 -6.52 -6.43
N THR A 186 3.64 -6.58 -5.14
CA THR A 186 2.57 -5.75 -4.55
C THR A 186 2.91 -4.25 -4.57
N PRO A 187 4.10 -3.80 -4.07
CA PRO A 187 4.54 -2.42 -4.23
C PRO A 187 4.52 -1.94 -5.68
N LEU A 188 5.02 -2.75 -6.62
CA LEU A 188 5.07 -2.42 -8.04
C LEU A 188 3.67 -2.17 -8.63
N LEU A 189 2.72 -3.06 -8.38
CA LEU A 189 1.38 -2.96 -8.97
C LEU A 189 0.62 -1.75 -8.43
N ILE A 190 0.63 -1.57 -7.11
CA ILE A 190 -0.10 -0.47 -6.46
C ILE A 190 0.55 0.87 -6.81
N SER A 191 1.89 0.96 -6.83
CA SER A 191 2.56 2.21 -7.21
C SER A 191 2.24 2.58 -8.66
N MET A 192 2.36 1.64 -9.61
CA MET A 192 2.04 1.92 -11.02
C MET A 192 0.57 2.28 -11.24
N GLU A 193 -0.37 1.64 -10.53
CA GLU A 193 -1.79 2.02 -10.57
C GLU A 193 -1.98 3.50 -10.22
N ILE A 194 -1.37 3.96 -9.12
CA ILE A 194 -1.51 5.32 -8.62
C ILE A 194 -0.74 6.33 -9.49
N ILE A 195 0.49 6.00 -9.89
CA ILE A 195 1.27 6.83 -10.81
C ILE A 195 0.51 7.00 -12.12
N ASN A 196 -0.10 5.94 -12.66
CA ASN A 196 -0.87 6.03 -13.89
C ASN A 196 -2.08 6.98 -13.77
N THR A 197 -2.73 7.07 -12.62
CA THR A 197 -3.77 8.11 -12.38
C THR A 197 -3.18 9.51 -12.49
N PHE A 198 -2.02 9.77 -11.87
CA PHE A 198 -1.35 11.07 -12.01
C PHE A 198 -0.88 11.37 -13.44
N LEU A 199 -0.44 10.35 -14.18
CA LEU A 199 -0.06 10.50 -15.59
C LEU A 199 -1.27 10.86 -16.47
N GLN A 200 -2.43 10.26 -16.21
CA GLN A 200 -3.68 10.60 -16.88
C GLN A 200 -4.10 12.06 -16.60
N ASP A 201 -3.88 12.52 -15.36
CA ASP A 201 -4.13 13.90 -14.95
C ASP A 201 -3.06 14.90 -15.43
N LYS A 202 -2.06 14.43 -16.19
CA LYS A 202 -0.90 15.20 -16.68
C LYS A 202 -0.19 15.96 -15.56
N ASP A 203 -0.03 15.33 -14.41
CA ASP A 203 0.58 15.96 -13.25
C ASP A 203 2.05 16.33 -13.52
N SER A 204 2.42 17.58 -13.24
CA SER A 204 3.75 18.11 -13.54
C SER A 204 4.84 17.42 -12.74
N TYR A 205 4.55 16.98 -11.51
CA TYR A 205 5.53 16.28 -10.68
C TYR A 205 6.08 15.05 -11.39
N PHE A 206 5.21 14.21 -11.96
CA PHE A 206 5.66 13.01 -12.68
C PHE A 206 6.27 13.35 -14.04
N GLN A 207 5.78 14.38 -14.72
CA GLN A 207 6.37 14.86 -15.97
C GLN A 207 7.84 15.25 -15.78
N ASP A 208 8.14 16.00 -14.72
CA ASP A 208 9.50 16.45 -14.40
C ASP A 208 10.46 15.28 -14.09
N HIS A 209 9.90 14.10 -13.78
CA HIS A 209 10.64 12.89 -13.45
C HIS A 209 10.62 11.82 -14.57
N PHE A 210 10.21 12.17 -15.79
CA PHE A 210 10.20 11.24 -16.94
C PHE A 210 11.53 10.54 -17.20
N GLN A 211 12.65 11.26 -17.04
CA GLN A 211 13.99 10.70 -17.14
C GLN A 211 14.25 9.52 -16.19
N HIS A 212 13.54 9.46 -15.06
CA HIS A 212 13.67 8.40 -14.08
C HIS A 212 12.57 7.33 -14.24
N ILE A 213 11.31 7.73 -14.45
CA ILE A 213 10.20 6.76 -14.45
C ILE A 213 10.08 5.98 -15.78
N ILE A 214 10.41 6.58 -16.93
CA ILE A 214 10.30 5.90 -18.23
C ILE A 214 11.25 4.68 -18.30
N PRO A 215 12.56 4.80 -17.98
CA PRO A 215 13.45 3.63 -17.97
C PRO A 215 12.98 2.53 -17.01
N ASN A 216 12.45 2.92 -15.84
CA ASN A 216 11.89 1.97 -14.88
C ASN A 216 10.69 1.21 -15.45
N PHE A 217 9.73 1.90 -16.08
CA PHE A 217 8.60 1.22 -16.73
C PHE A 217 9.06 0.30 -17.86
N VAL A 218 9.98 0.76 -18.71
CA VAL A 218 10.56 -0.07 -19.78
C VAL A 218 11.18 -1.35 -19.20
N ASN A 219 11.94 -1.26 -18.11
CA ASN A 219 12.49 -2.43 -17.43
C ASN A 219 11.38 -3.36 -16.89
N LEU A 220 10.35 -2.79 -16.26
CA LEU A 220 9.23 -3.55 -15.71
C LEU A 220 8.36 -4.24 -16.77
N THR A 221 8.39 -3.80 -18.04
CA THR A 221 7.76 -4.55 -19.15
C THR A 221 8.40 -5.93 -19.37
N LYS A 222 9.62 -6.15 -18.87
CA LYS A 222 10.38 -7.40 -18.96
C LYS A 222 10.37 -8.17 -17.63
N TYR A 223 9.55 -7.76 -16.66
CA TYR A 223 9.47 -8.37 -15.33
C TYR A 223 9.04 -9.85 -15.41
N ARG A 224 9.91 -10.74 -14.94
CA ARG A 224 9.79 -12.19 -15.16
C ARG A 224 8.63 -12.82 -14.38
N ASP A 225 8.47 -12.42 -13.13
CA ASP A 225 7.69 -13.19 -12.16
C ASP A 225 6.18 -12.95 -12.27
N CYS A 226 5.76 -11.81 -12.83
CA CYS A 226 4.35 -11.43 -12.87
C CYS A 226 3.95 -10.77 -14.19
N MET A 227 2.99 -11.39 -14.87
CA MET A 227 2.38 -10.81 -16.08
C MET A 227 1.68 -9.48 -15.80
N LYS A 228 1.02 -9.33 -14.65
CA LYS A 228 0.29 -8.09 -14.31
C LYS A 228 1.24 -6.89 -14.19
N VAL A 229 2.45 -7.09 -13.69
CA VAL A 229 3.48 -6.04 -13.60
C VAL A 229 3.86 -5.56 -15.00
N ARG A 230 4.13 -6.50 -15.91
CA ARG A 230 4.45 -6.17 -17.32
C ARG A 230 3.32 -5.40 -18.00
N MET A 231 2.07 -5.83 -17.79
CA MET A 231 0.89 -5.14 -18.33
C MET A 231 0.73 -3.72 -17.75
N ALA A 232 0.91 -3.54 -16.44
CA ALA A 232 0.82 -2.24 -15.79
C ALA A 232 1.90 -1.27 -16.29
N ALA A 233 3.12 -1.76 -16.48
CA ALA A 233 4.22 -0.97 -17.01
C ALA A 233 3.97 -0.52 -18.46
N LEU A 234 3.46 -1.43 -19.32
CA LEU A 234 3.04 -1.09 -20.67
C LEU A 234 1.92 -0.05 -20.68
N GLN A 235 0.94 -0.17 -19.77
CA GLN A 235 -0.13 0.81 -19.63
C GLN A 235 0.40 2.20 -19.24
N CYS A 236 1.36 2.28 -18.31
CA CYS A 236 1.99 3.55 -17.94
C CYS A 236 2.71 4.19 -19.14
N LEU A 237 3.50 3.40 -19.90
CA LEU A 237 4.18 3.87 -21.11
C LEU A 237 3.21 4.33 -22.20
N LEU A 238 2.06 3.66 -22.32
CA LEU A 238 1.00 4.04 -23.25
C LEU A 238 0.38 5.38 -22.84
N THR A 239 0.05 5.56 -21.56
CA THR A 239 -0.48 6.83 -21.02
C THR A 239 0.50 7.99 -21.25
N ILE A 240 1.81 7.76 -21.09
CA ILE A 240 2.84 8.78 -21.34
C ILE A 240 2.82 9.31 -22.79
N CYS A 241 2.32 8.54 -23.77
CA CYS A 241 2.20 9.00 -25.16
C CYS A 241 1.22 10.18 -25.33
N GLU A 242 0.41 10.50 -24.33
CA GLU A 242 -0.57 11.61 -24.36
C GLU A 242 0.04 12.97 -23.96
N TYR A 243 1.33 12.99 -23.59
CA TYR A 243 2.08 14.19 -23.28
C TYR A 243 2.59 14.90 -24.55
N PRO A 244 2.95 16.20 -24.46
CA PRO A 244 3.43 16.95 -25.61
C PRO A 244 4.67 16.32 -26.27
N VAL A 245 4.69 16.30 -27.60
CA VAL A 245 5.73 15.64 -28.40
C VAL A 245 7.14 16.06 -27.98
N PHE A 246 7.38 17.36 -27.76
CA PHE A 246 8.71 17.86 -27.40
C PHE A 246 9.25 17.30 -26.08
N VAL A 247 8.37 16.90 -25.15
CA VAL A 247 8.75 16.24 -23.88
C VAL A 247 9.16 14.78 -24.12
N LEU A 248 8.56 14.13 -25.12
CA LEU A 248 8.72 12.69 -25.36
C LEU A 248 9.84 12.32 -26.34
N VAL A 249 10.20 13.24 -27.24
CA VAL A 249 11.25 13.04 -28.25
C VAL A 249 12.57 12.50 -27.66
N PRO A 250 13.08 13.00 -26.52
CA PRO A 250 14.32 12.49 -25.93
C PRO A 250 14.30 11.00 -25.59
N TYR A 251 13.13 10.43 -25.28
CA TYR A 251 12.99 9.04 -24.82
C TYR A 251 12.59 8.07 -25.95
N LYS A 252 12.12 8.59 -27.10
CA LYS A 252 11.48 7.80 -28.15
C LYS A 252 12.35 6.65 -28.63
N PHE A 253 13.62 6.91 -28.93
CA PHE A 253 14.53 5.91 -29.50
C PHE A 253 14.73 4.74 -28.54
N ASP A 254 15.07 5.04 -27.28
CA ASP A 254 15.36 4.01 -26.28
C ASP A 254 14.11 3.17 -25.96
N VAL A 255 12.95 3.80 -25.81
CA VAL A 255 11.69 3.08 -25.59
C VAL A 255 11.37 2.14 -26.75
N LEU A 256 11.49 2.60 -28.00
CA LEU A 256 11.19 1.76 -29.18
C LEU A 256 12.15 0.57 -29.34
N LYS A 257 13.44 0.80 -29.03
CA LYS A 257 14.46 -0.22 -29.03
C LYS A 257 14.18 -1.26 -27.95
N ASP A 258 13.93 -0.82 -26.73
CA ASP A 258 13.79 -1.73 -25.59
C ASP A 258 12.46 -2.48 -25.57
N LEU A 259 11.39 -1.93 -26.14
CA LEU A 259 10.11 -2.62 -26.30
C LEU A 259 10.16 -3.72 -27.37
N GLN A 260 11.20 -3.78 -28.22
CA GLN A 260 11.29 -4.79 -29.27
C GLN A 260 11.25 -6.22 -28.71
N SER A 261 12.00 -6.50 -27.65
CA SER A 261 12.01 -7.84 -27.03
C SER A 261 10.68 -8.21 -26.35
N VAL A 262 9.83 -7.22 -26.05
CA VAL A 262 8.53 -7.43 -25.39
C VAL A 262 7.47 -7.86 -26.41
N LEU A 263 7.71 -7.66 -27.71
CA LEU A 263 6.84 -8.17 -28.77
C LEU A 263 6.81 -9.71 -28.82
N ASP A 264 7.88 -10.35 -28.36
CA ASP A 264 8.04 -11.81 -28.30
C ASP A 264 7.69 -12.39 -26.92
N ASP A 265 6.98 -11.62 -26.08
CA ASP A 265 6.57 -12.07 -24.76
C ASP A 265 5.78 -13.39 -24.81
N PRO A 266 5.95 -14.36 -23.89
CA PRO A 266 5.22 -15.64 -23.92
C PRO A 266 3.69 -15.48 -23.83
N LYS A 267 3.17 -14.39 -23.27
CA LYS A 267 1.73 -14.18 -23.05
C LYS A 267 1.13 -13.28 -24.13
N ARG A 268 0.11 -13.79 -24.84
CA ARG A 268 -0.59 -13.08 -25.94
C ARG A 268 -1.07 -11.68 -25.54
N LEU A 269 -1.63 -11.54 -24.34
CA LEU A 269 -2.13 -10.27 -23.83
C LEU A 269 -1.01 -9.22 -23.68
N VAL A 270 0.18 -9.65 -23.24
CA VAL A 270 1.35 -8.77 -23.12
C VAL A 270 1.86 -8.37 -24.50
N ARG A 271 1.97 -9.32 -25.44
CA ARG A 271 2.33 -9.01 -26.83
C ARG A 271 1.37 -7.98 -27.45
N SER A 272 0.06 -8.15 -27.25
CA SER A 272 -0.95 -7.21 -27.74
C SER A 272 -0.76 -5.80 -27.18
N ALA A 273 -0.55 -5.68 -25.87
CA ALA A 273 -0.29 -4.39 -25.22
C ALA A 273 1.06 -3.78 -25.67
N ALA A 274 2.09 -4.61 -25.88
CA ALA A 274 3.39 -4.17 -26.37
C ALA A 274 3.30 -3.63 -27.80
N VAL A 275 2.58 -4.30 -28.70
CA VAL A 275 2.30 -3.81 -30.05
C VAL A 275 1.60 -2.45 -30.01
N GLN A 276 0.53 -2.32 -29.23
CA GLN A 276 -0.22 -1.07 -29.09
C GLN A 276 0.69 0.07 -28.57
N THR A 277 1.43 -0.19 -27.50
CA THR A 277 2.31 0.79 -26.85
C THR A 277 3.41 1.21 -27.81
N ARG A 278 4.12 0.26 -28.43
CA ARG A 278 5.22 0.54 -29.35
C ARG A 278 4.74 1.32 -30.59
N ASN A 279 3.56 1.01 -31.11
CA ASN A 279 2.98 1.75 -32.25
C ASN A 279 2.70 3.21 -31.88
N ARG A 280 2.16 3.48 -30.69
CA ARG A 280 1.95 4.86 -30.22
C ARG A 280 3.27 5.62 -30.06
N TRP A 281 4.29 4.99 -29.47
CA TRP A 281 5.62 5.57 -29.36
C TRP A 281 6.26 5.84 -30.73
N PHE A 282 5.99 4.99 -31.74
CA PHE A 282 6.51 5.17 -33.10
C PHE A 282 5.99 6.46 -33.76
N LEU A 283 4.72 6.80 -33.50
CA LEU A 283 4.04 7.99 -34.04
C LEU A 283 4.46 9.32 -33.38
N ILE A 284 5.19 9.29 -32.27
CA ILE A 284 5.63 10.53 -31.60
C ILE A 284 6.56 11.30 -32.53
N GLY A 285 6.24 12.56 -32.83
CA GLY A 285 7.06 13.41 -33.70
C GLY A 285 7.03 13.02 -35.18
N THR A 286 6.20 12.05 -35.58
CA THR A 286 5.82 11.91 -36.99
C THR A 286 4.67 12.89 -37.22
N THR A 287 4.92 13.97 -37.96
CA THR A 287 3.86 14.91 -38.34
C THR A 287 2.76 14.16 -39.08
N ASP A 288 1.53 14.19 -38.56
CA ASP A 288 0.37 14.16 -39.44
C ASP A 288 0.48 15.42 -40.30
N LYS A 289 0.97 15.27 -41.54
CA LYS A 289 0.69 16.24 -42.59
C LYS A 289 -0.81 16.14 -42.84
N LYS A 290 -1.59 16.97 -42.14
CA LYS A 290 -2.91 17.39 -42.58
C LYS A 290 -2.80 18.80 -43.13
#